data_AF-A0A8J7I086-F1
#
_entry.id   AF-A0A8J7I086-F1
#
_cell.length_a   1.000
_cell.length_b   1.000
_cell.length_c   1.000
_cell.angle_alpha   90.00
_cell.angle_beta   90.00
_cell.angle_gamma   90.00
#
_symmetry.space_group_name_H-M   'P 1'
#
loop_
_entity.id
_entity.type
_entity.pdbx_description
1 polymer ?
#
loop_
_entity_poly.entity_id
_entity_poly.type
_entity_poly.pdbx_seq_one_letter_code
_entity_poly.pdbx_strand_id
1 'polypeptide(L)' 'MRSIEQLTQEILALPSAYRALLAEKLVESLEFDIDPAIQAAWTTEARKRRNEVQDGIVQPIPGEEALAQVRRLLE' A
#
# COMPACT_ATOMS: atom_id res chain seq x y z
N MET A 1 28.25 -10.57 -5.69
CA MET A 1 26.81 -10.18 -5.58
C MET A 1 26.09 -10.88 -6.72
N ARG A 2 24.96 -11.54 -6.48
CA ARG A 2 24.15 -12.13 -7.58
C ARG A 2 23.54 -11.01 -8.43
N SER A 3 23.32 -11.24 -9.72
CA SER A 3 22.61 -10.28 -10.57
C SER A 3 21.11 -10.24 -10.21
N ILE A 4 20.42 -9.16 -10.59
CA ILE A 4 18.97 -9.04 -10.38
C ILE A 4 18.22 -10.16 -11.12
N GLU A 5 18.68 -10.53 -12.31
CA GLU A 5 18.09 -11.63 -13.09
C GLU A 5 18.24 -12.97 -12.35
N GLN A 6 19.42 -13.24 -11.78
CA GLN A 6 19.68 -14.45 -11.00
C GLN A 6 18.79 -14.50 -9.74
N LEU A 7 18.70 -13.39 -9.00
CA LEU A 7 17.84 -13.29 -7.82
C LEU A 7 16.36 -13.43 -8.18
N THR A 8 15.92 -12.84 -9.29
CA THR A 8 14.54 -12.93 -9.76
C THR A 8 14.17 -14.37 -10.10
N GLN A 9 15.05 -15.09 -10.81
CA GLN A 9 14.82 -16.50 -11.13
C GLN A 9 14.71 -17.36 -9.85
N GLU A 10 15.59 -17.13 -8.87
CA GLU A 10 15.54 -17.85 -7.60
C GLU A 10 14.27 -17.56 -6.80
N ILE A 11 13.84 -16.30 -6.73
CA ILE A 11 12.62 -15.90 -6.01
C ILE A 11 11.38 -16.49 -6.72
N LEU A 12 11.33 -16.43 -8.06
CA LEU A 12 10.19 -16.96 -8.82
C LEU A 12 10.07 -18.49 -8.74
N ALA A 13 11.18 -19.20 -8.49
CA ALA A 13 11.18 -20.64 -8.26
C ALA A 13 10.59 -21.06 -6.89
N LEU A 14 10.38 -20.11 -5.97
CA LEU A 14 9.81 -20.42 -4.65
C LEU A 14 8.29 -20.70 -4.71
N PRO A 15 7.77 -21.50 -3.76
CA PRO A 15 6.33 -21.63 -3.54
C PRO A 15 5.66 -20.27 -3.35
N SER A 16 4.39 -20.15 -3.78
CA SER A 16 3.64 -18.88 -3.76
C SER A 16 3.61 -18.20 -2.39
N ALA A 17 3.49 -18.97 -1.31
CA ALA A 17 3.49 -18.43 0.06
C ALA A 17 4.80 -17.71 0.42
N TYR A 18 5.95 -18.26 0.04
CA TYR A 18 7.25 -17.63 0.30
C TYR A 18 7.48 -16.42 -0.61
N ARG A 19 6.96 -16.45 -1.84
CA ARG A 19 6.99 -15.26 -2.72
C ARG A 19 6.15 -14.12 -2.16
N ALA A 20 4.97 -14.42 -1.62
CA ALA A 20 4.13 -13.41 -0.95
C ALA A 20 4.84 -12.80 0.26
N LEU A 21 5.43 -13.64 1.13
CA LEU A 21 6.21 -13.18 2.28
C LEU A 21 7.39 -12.29 1.86
N LEU A 22 8.14 -12.68 0.82
CA LEU A 22 9.26 -11.88 0.32
C LEU A 22 8.80 -10.57 -0.31
N ALA A 23 7.66 -10.56 -1.01
CA ALA A 23 7.08 -9.33 -1.55
C ALA A 23 6.72 -8.35 -0.42
N GLU A 24 6.10 -8.82 0.66
CA GLU A 24 5.82 -8.02 1.86
C GLU A 24 7.11 -7.45 2.47
N LYS A 25 8.13 -8.29 2.68
CA LYS A 25 9.43 -7.86 3.22
C LYS A 25 10.16 -6.86 2.32
N LEU A 26 10.05 -7.01 1.00
CA LEU A 26 10.60 -6.05 0.05
C LEU A 26 9.84 -4.72 0.14
N VAL A 27 8.51 -4.73 0.22
CA VAL A 27 7.72 -3.51 0.42
C VAL A 27 8.09 -2.83 1.75
N GLU A 28 8.17 -3.57 2.85
CA GLU A 28 8.64 -3.05 4.15
C GLU A 28 10.04 -2.43 4.03
N SER A 29 10.94 -3.03 3.25
CA SER A 29 12.29 -2.49 3.04
C SER A 29 12.30 -1.17 2.25
N LEU A 30 11.24 -0.87 1.51
CA LEU A 30 11.04 0.41 0.83
C LEU A 30 10.42 1.47 1.76
N GLU A 31 9.94 1.09 2.95
CA GLU A 31 9.36 2.03 3.92
C GLU A 31 10.42 2.83 4.72
N PHE A 32 11.70 2.72 4.34
CA PHE A 32 12.76 3.58 4.86
C PHE A 32 12.96 4.80 3.94
N ASP A 33 13.17 5.97 4.54
CA ASP A 33 13.23 7.32 3.91
C ASP A 33 11.89 8.00 3.55
N ILE A 34 10.77 7.60 4.16
CA ILE A 34 9.60 8.50 4.19
C ILE A 34 9.97 9.65 5.13
N ASP A 35 10.05 10.87 4.58
CA ASP A 35 10.26 12.10 5.36
C ASP A 35 9.29 12.09 6.56
N PRO A 36 9.78 12.24 7.81
CA PRO A 36 8.94 12.25 9.00
C PRO A 36 7.76 13.23 8.90
N ALA A 37 7.92 14.34 8.16
CA ALA A 37 6.84 15.29 7.90
C ALA A 37 5.76 14.70 6.99
N ILE A 38 6.12 13.92 5.96
CA ILE A 38 5.17 13.21 5.10
C ILE A 38 4.43 12.15 5.93
N GLN A 39 5.15 11.36 6.73
CA GLN A 39 4.54 10.35 7.59
C GLN A 39 3.54 10.97 8.59
N ALA A 40 3.92 12.11 9.20
CA ALA A 40 3.04 12.84 10.10
C ALA A 40 1.80 13.41 9.38
N ALA A 41 1.97 13.94 8.17
CA ALA A 41 0.87 14.46 7.37
C ALA A 41 -0.12 13.36 6.99
N TRP A 42 0.37 12.21 6.51
CA TRP A 42 -0.48 11.05 6.18
C TRP A 42 -1.22 10.52 7.40
N THR A 43 -0.52 10.42 8.53
CA THR A 43 -1.12 9.98 9.79
C THR A 43 -2.21 10.94 10.27
N THR A 44 -1.99 12.24 10.13
CA THR A 44 -2.97 13.28 10.49
C THR A 44 -4.21 13.19 9.62
N GLU A 45 -4.04 13.09 8.30
CA GLU A 45 -5.14 12.98 7.35
C GLU A 45 -5.94 11.68 7.54
N ALA A 46 -5.27 10.56 7.78
CA ALA A 46 -5.92 9.28 8.05
C ALA A 46 -6.80 9.33 9.31
N ARG A 47 -6.31 9.94 10.40
CA ARG A 47 -7.10 10.14 11.63
C ARG A 47 -8.28 11.08 11.38
N LYS A 48 -8.05 12.19 10.68
CA LYS A 48 -9.10 13.16 10.34
C LYS A 48 -10.24 12.48 9.58
N ARG A 49 -9.94 11.77 8.48
CA ARG A 49 -10.96 11.08 7.67
C ARG A 49 -11.72 10.00 8.45
N ARG A 50 -11.01 9.27 9.31
CA ARG A 50 -11.65 8.30 10.21
C ARG A 50 -12.68 8.98 11.11
N ASN A 51 -12.30 10.07 11.75
CA ASN A 51 -13.17 10.82 12.66
C ASN A 51 -14.35 11.43 11.89
N GLU A 52 -14.13 12.01 10.71
CA GLU A 52 -15.22 12.54 9.88
C GLU A 52 -16.28 11.49 9.55
N VAL A 53 -15.87 10.24 9.29
CA VAL A 53 -16.80 9.12 9.08
C VAL A 53 -17.50 8.72 10.37
N GLN A 54 -16.76 8.62 11.49
CA GLN A 54 -17.30 8.21 12.80
C GLN A 54 -18.29 9.25 13.37
N ASP A 55 -17.99 10.52 13.18
CA ASP A 55 -18.79 11.65 13.66
C ASP A 55 -19.94 11.98 12.69
N GLY A 56 -20.04 11.29 11.55
CA GLY A 56 -21.10 11.50 10.55
C GLY A 56 -20.97 12.82 9.78
N ILE A 57 -19.80 13.44 9.79
CA ILE A 57 -19.50 14.68 9.04
C ILE A 57 -19.53 14.42 7.54
N VAL A 58 -19.14 13.21 7.13
CA VAL A 58 -19.15 12.77 5.72
C VAL A 58 -20.00 11.52 5.56
N GLN A 59 -20.66 11.40 4.40
CA GLN A 59 -21.40 10.20 4.03
C GLN A 59 -20.47 9.21 3.31
N PRO A 60 -20.16 8.04 3.90
CA PRO A 60 -19.37 7.03 3.20
C PRO A 60 -20.16 6.39 2.07
N ILE A 61 -19.44 5.91 1.06
CA ILE A 61 -19.94 5.06 -0.03
C ILE A 61 -19.37 3.65 0.11
N PRO A 62 -19.98 2.62 -0.51
CA PRO A 62 -19.41 1.27 -0.56
C PRO A 62 -18.00 1.26 -1.17
N GLY A 63 -17.09 0.48 -0.57
CA GLY A 63 -15.68 0.44 -0.99
C GLY A 63 -15.48 -0.01 -2.45
N GLU A 64 -16.28 -0.96 -2.92
CA GLU A 64 -16.26 -1.40 -4.33
C GLU A 64 -16.63 -0.28 -5.30
N GLU A 65 -17.60 0.56 -4.92
CA GLU A 65 -18.01 1.71 -5.72
C GLU A 65 -16.91 2.76 -5.78
N ALA A 66 -16.28 3.07 -4.63
CA ALA A 66 -15.16 4.00 -4.56
C ALA A 66 -13.98 3.56 -5.45
N LEU A 67 -13.58 2.28 -5.35
CA LEU A 67 -12.48 1.75 -6.15
C LEU A 67 -12.82 1.70 -7.65
N ALA A 68 -14.07 1.42 -8.01
CA ALA A 68 -14.52 1.48 -9.41
C ALA A 68 -14.45 2.90 -9.97
N GLN A 69 -14.84 3.92 -9.18
CA GLN A 69 -14.71 5.31 -9.58
C GLN A 69 -13.25 5.70 -9.83
N VAL A 70 -12.32 5.34 -8.95
CA VAL A 70 -10.89 5.63 -9.12
C VAL A 70 -10.32 4.98 -10.37
N ARG A 71 -10.63 3.71 -10.65
CA ARG A 71 -10.15 3.03 -11.86
C ARG A 71 -10.57 3.74 -13.14
N ARG A 72 -11.83 4.21 -13.22
CA ARG A 72 -12.34 4.98 -14.37
C ARG A 72 -11.62 6.32 -14.59
N LEU A 73 -10.94 6.87 -13.57
CA LEU A 73 -10.17 8.11 -13.71
C LEU A 73 -8.76 7.87 -14.26
N LEU A 74 -8.31 6.62 -14.32
CA LEU A 74 -6.99 6.21 -14.80
C LEU A 74 -7.02 5.64 -16.23
N GLU A 75 -8.21 5.49 -16.81
CA GLU A 75 -8.47 5.13 -18.21
C GLU A 75 -8.67 6.40 -19.06
#